data_AF-X1ESD1-F1
#
_entry.id   AF-X1ESD1-F1
#
_cell.length_a   1.000
_cell.length_b   1.000
_cell.length_c   1.000
_cell.angle_alpha   90.00
_cell.angle_beta   90.00
_cell.angle_gamma   90.00
#
_symmetry.space_group_name_H-M   'P 1'
#
loop_
_entity.id
_entity.type
_entity.pdbx_description
1 polymer ?
#
loop_
_entity_poly.entity_id
_entity_poly.type
_entity_poly.pdbx_seq_one_letter_code
_entity_poly.pdbx_strand_id
1 'polypeptide(L)'
;MTGQLHILATYGSNLLGFHAGEQKIAIVPVTNPTEKGFDYRIELYMGTNLAIMAEESFHLNAGEQKNITLDVTMPAEIGIYPVHLGLYSGDIVFGPYQAEDVIIST
;
A
#
# COMPACT_ATOMS: atom_id res chain seq x y z
N MET A 1 -1.09 21.25 8.93
CA MET A 1 -1.24 21.05 7.47
C MET A 1 -1.57 19.60 7.25
N THR A 2 -2.82 19.28 6.97
CA THR A 2 -3.32 17.91 6.79
C THR A 2 -3.49 17.67 5.30
N GLY A 3 -2.44 17.15 4.66
CA GLY A 3 -2.54 16.58 3.33
C GLY A 3 -3.29 15.27 3.45
N GLN A 4 -4.56 15.25 3.05
CA GLN A 4 -5.40 14.07 3.13
C GLN A 4 -5.08 13.19 1.91
N LEU A 5 -4.42 12.07 2.16
CA LEU A 5 -4.18 11.06 1.13
C LEU A 5 -5.48 10.25 0.95
N HIS A 6 -6.12 10.38 -0.21
CA HIS A 6 -7.24 9.53 -0.59
C HIS A 6 -6.69 8.26 -1.25
N ILE A 7 -6.37 7.25 -0.44
CA ILE A 7 -6.05 5.92 -0.95
C ILE A 7 -7.36 5.19 -1.21
N LEU A 8 -7.72 5.04 -2.48
CA LEU A 8 -8.66 4.00 -2.89
C LEU A 8 -7.81 2.76 -3.20
N ALA A 9 -7.65 1.88 -2.22
CA ALA A 9 -7.23 0.51 -2.51
C ALA A 9 -8.41 -0.13 -3.24
N THR A 10 -8.48 0.03 -4.56
CA THR A 10 -9.50 -0.62 -5.37
C THR A 10 -9.14 -2.10 -5.47
N TYR A 11 -9.39 -2.84 -4.40
CA TYR A 11 -9.61 -4.27 -4.51
C TYR A 11 -11.01 -4.43 -5.05
N GLY A 12 -11.09 -4.79 -6.35
CA GLY A 12 -12.34 -5.26 -6.92
C GLY A 12 -12.94 -6.28 -5.96
N SER A 13 -14.17 -6.02 -5.56
CA SER A 13 -14.95 -6.75 -4.58
C SER A 13 -14.99 -8.25 -4.89
N ASN A 14 -13.96 -8.98 -4.52
CA ASN A 14 -14.00 -10.43 -4.48
C ASN A 14 -14.60 -10.78 -3.13
N LEU A 15 -15.91 -11.01 -3.11
CA LEU A 15 -16.65 -11.57 -1.98
C LEU A 15 -16.12 -12.96 -1.52
N LEU A 16 -14.98 -13.42 -2.05
CA LEU A 16 -14.43 -14.78 -1.92
C LEU A 16 -12.94 -14.85 -1.53
N GLY A 17 -12.27 -13.74 -1.20
CA GLY A 17 -10.85 -13.75 -0.80
C GLY A 17 -9.85 -14.00 -1.94
N PHE A 18 -8.56 -14.08 -1.60
CA PHE A 18 -7.46 -14.45 -2.49
C PHE A 18 -6.94 -15.85 -2.18
N HIS A 19 -6.27 -16.48 -3.15
CA HIS A 19 -5.64 -17.78 -2.92
C HIS A 19 -4.33 -17.63 -2.15
N ALA A 20 -4.02 -18.64 -1.34
CA ALA A 20 -2.74 -18.73 -0.65
C ALA A 20 -1.56 -18.66 -1.63
N GLY A 21 -0.61 -17.75 -1.39
CA GLY A 21 0.57 -17.55 -2.24
C GLY A 21 0.27 -16.91 -3.61
N GLU A 22 -0.96 -16.46 -3.86
CA GLU A 22 -1.32 -15.79 -5.11
C GLU A 22 -0.56 -14.48 -5.28
N GLN A 23 -0.09 -14.21 -6.50
CA GLN A 23 0.48 -12.90 -6.85
C GLN A 23 -0.62 -11.95 -7.32
N LYS A 24 -0.64 -10.75 -6.76
CA LYS A 24 -1.55 -9.65 -7.11
C LYS A 24 -0.76 -8.35 -7.26
N ILE A 25 -1.36 -7.40 -7.97
CA ILE A 25 -0.86 -6.03 -8.05
C ILE A 25 -1.75 -5.16 -7.16
N ALA A 26 -1.15 -4.54 -6.15
CA ALA A 26 -1.80 -3.47 -5.41
C ALA A 26 -1.52 -2.12 -6.09
N ILE A 27 -2.54 -1.26 -6.19
CA ILE A 27 -2.42 0.06 -6.79
C ILE A 27 -2.71 1.10 -5.73
N VAL A 28 -1.74 1.97 -5.44
CA VAL A 28 -1.84 3.01 -4.43
C VAL A 28 -1.74 4.39 -5.09
N PRO A 29 -2.83 5.19 -5.15
CA PRO A 29 -2.72 6.57 -5.58
C PRO A 29 -1.97 7.40 -4.53
N VAL A 30 -0.88 8.04 -4.92
CA VAL A 30 -0.06 8.90 -4.07
C VAL A 30 0.04 10.29 -4.68
N THR A 31 -0.20 11.31 -3.86
CA THR A 31 -0.05 12.72 -4.24
C THR A 31 1.04 13.36 -3.39
N ASN A 32 1.92 14.14 -4.01
CA ASN A 32 2.84 15.03 -3.32
C ASN A 32 2.18 16.42 -3.20
N PRO A 33 1.64 16.80 -2.02
CA PRO A 33 0.93 18.07 -1.86
C PRO A 33 1.88 19.26 -1.69
N THR A 34 3.20 19.05 -1.74
CA THR A 34 4.18 20.10 -1.47
C THR A 34 4.54 20.88 -2.73
N GLU A 35 5.19 22.02 -2.53
CA GLU A 35 5.68 22.90 -3.60
C GLU A 35 7.01 22.42 -4.22
N LYS A 36 7.54 21.27 -3.79
CA LYS A 36 8.82 20.73 -4.25
C LYS A 36 8.72 19.25 -4.57
N GLY A 37 9.59 18.76 -5.45
CA GLY A 37 9.72 17.33 -5.72
C GLY A 37 10.43 16.61 -4.57
N PHE A 38 10.02 15.37 -4.31
CA PHE A 38 10.62 14.50 -3.30
C PHE A 38 10.69 13.06 -3.80
N ASP A 39 11.71 12.35 -3.30
CA ASP A 39 11.79 10.90 -3.42
C ASP A 39 11.03 10.25 -2.25
N TYR A 40 10.27 9.22 -2.57
CA TYR A 40 9.43 8.48 -1.65
C TYR A 40 9.77 6.99 -1.70
N ARG A 41 9.54 6.32 -0.58
CA ARG A 41 9.42 4.87 -0.49
C ARG A 41 8.05 4.54 0.05
N ILE A 42 7.38 3.55 -0.53
CA ILE A 42 6.15 2.98 0.01
C ILE A 42 6.41 1.51 0.37
N GLU A 43 5.88 1.09 1.50
CA GLU A 43 5.92 -0.30 1.99
C GLU A 43 4.48 -0.75 2.27
N LEU A 44 4.13 -1.94 1.79
CA LEU A 44 2.87 -2.61 2.09
C LEU A 44 3.13 -3.72 3.10
N TYR A 45 2.43 -3.66 4.21
CA TYR A 45 2.48 -4.62 5.29
C TYR A 45 1.19 -5.43 5.36
N MET A 46 1.28 -6.72 5.69
CA MET A 46 0.12 -7.55 5.98
C MET A 46 0.28 -8.30 7.30
N GLY A 47 -0.85 -8.50 7.98
CA GLY A 47 -0.93 -9.26 9.22
C GLY A 47 -0.58 -8.46 10.48
N THR A 48 -0.85 -9.05 11.64
CA THR A 48 -0.59 -8.44 12.95
C THR A 48 0.89 -8.34 13.29
N ASN A 49 1.73 -9.09 12.60
CA ASN A 49 3.19 -9.01 12.67
C ASN A 49 3.78 -7.93 11.76
N LEU A 50 2.94 -7.24 10.96
CA LEU A 50 3.37 -6.21 10.00
C LEU A 50 4.50 -6.72 9.09
N ALA A 51 4.31 -7.88 8.47
CA ALA A 51 5.28 -8.39 7.50
C ALA A 51 5.26 -7.52 6.23
N ILE A 52 6.42 -7.04 5.77
CA ILE A 52 6.55 -6.34 4.49
C ILE A 52 6.28 -7.35 3.38
N MET A 53 5.24 -7.08 2.60
CA MET A 53 4.84 -7.93 1.47
C MET A 53 5.30 -7.36 0.13
N ALA A 54 5.45 -6.03 0.05
CA ALA A 54 5.96 -5.33 -1.13
C ALA A 54 6.51 -3.96 -0.74
N GLU A 55 7.46 -3.46 -1.51
CA GLU A 55 7.98 -2.11 -1.40
C GLU A 55 8.31 -1.54 -2.77
N GLU A 56 8.26 -0.22 -2.91
CA GLU A 56 8.66 0.48 -4.14
C GLU A 56 9.20 1.87 -3.83
N SER A 57 10.15 2.34 -4.63
CA SER A 57 10.72 3.70 -4.53
C SER A 57 10.37 4.52 -5.77
N PHE A 58 9.96 5.77 -5.57
CA PHE A 58 9.50 6.62 -6.67
C PHE A 58 9.70 8.10 -6.38
N HIS A 59 9.71 8.90 -7.46
CA HIS A 59 9.78 10.35 -7.39
C HIS A 59 8.42 10.98 -7.74
N LEU A 60 8.01 11.98 -6.95
CA LEU A 60 6.90 12.87 -7.30
C LEU A 60 7.37 14.31 -7.33
N ASN A 61 7.11 14.99 -8.45
CA ASN A 61 7.25 16.42 -8.56
C ASN A 61 6.26 17.15 -7.63
N ALA A 62 6.46 18.46 -7.47
CA ALA A 62 5.54 19.32 -6.73
C ALA A 62 4.10 19.20 -7.26
N GLY A 63 3.14 18.92 -6.38
CA GLY A 63 1.73 18.75 -6.74
C GLY A 63 1.40 17.49 -7.55
N GLU A 64 2.38 16.65 -7.88
CA GLU A 64 2.17 15.49 -8.75
C GLU A 64 1.39 14.38 -8.03
N GLN A 65 0.51 13.72 -8.77
CA GLN A 65 -0.15 12.50 -8.35
C GLN A 65 0.23 11.36 -9.30
N LYS A 66 0.59 10.19 -8.74
CA LYS A 66 0.82 8.95 -9.50
C LYS A 66 0.14 7.77 -8.82
N ASN A 67 -0.19 6.76 -9.62
CA ASN A 67 -0.53 5.44 -9.11
C ASN A 67 0.75 4.62 -8.98
N ILE A 68 1.07 4.22 -7.75
CA ILE A 68 2.20 3.35 -7.46
C ILE A 68 1.72 1.91 -7.44
N THR A 69 2.39 1.05 -8.21
CA THR A 69 2.07 -0.37 -8.32
C THR A 69 3.01 -1.17 -7.43
N LEU A 70 2.45 -2.08 -6.66
CA LEU A 70 3.18 -2.99 -5.78
C LEU A 70 2.84 -4.43 -6.17
N ASP A 71 3.86 -5.21 -6.53
CA ASP A 71 3.71 -6.64 -6.76
C ASP A 71 3.70 -7.36 -5.40
N VAL A 72 2.53 -7.84 -5.01
CA VAL A 72 2.28 -8.44 -3.69
C VAL A 72 2.08 -9.95 -3.86
N THR A 73 2.82 -10.74 -3.11
CA THR A 73 2.51 -12.17 -2.93
C THR A 73 1.65 -12.33 -1.68
N MET A 74 0.47 -12.90 -1.83
CA MET A 74 -0.45 -13.14 -0.71
C MET A 74 0.14 -14.13 0.30
N PRO A 75 -0.18 -14.00 1.60
CA PRO A 75 0.21 -14.98 2.61
C PRO A 75 -0.14 -16.41 2.19
N ALA A 76 0.71 -17.37 2.54
CA ALA A 76 0.48 -18.79 2.26
C ALA A 76 -0.51 -19.43 3.26
N GLU A 77 -0.75 -18.78 4.39
CA GLU A 77 -1.66 -19.24 5.43
C GLU A 77 -3.06 -18.64 5.22
N ILE A 78 -4.08 -19.47 5.39
CA ILE A 78 -5.49 -19.06 5.32
C ILE A 78 -5.80 -18.18 6.54
N GLY A 79 -6.47 -17.05 6.33
CA GLY A 79 -6.80 -16.14 7.42
C GLY A 79 -7.27 -14.77 6.95
N ILE A 80 -7.49 -13.89 7.91
CA ILE A 80 -7.81 -12.48 7.69
C ILE A 80 -6.57 -11.67 8.08
N TYR A 81 -6.08 -10.88 7.14
CA TYR A 81 -4.83 -10.13 7.25
C TYR A 81 -5.12 -8.63 7.18
N PRO A 82 -4.95 -7.89 8.28
CA PRO A 82 -4.93 -6.43 8.23
C PRO A 82 -3.87 -5.94 7.24
N VAL A 83 -4.21 -4.94 6.44
CA VAL A 83 -3.29 -4.35 5.46
C VAL A 83 -2.94 -2.93 5.87
N HIS A 84 -1.63 -2.67 5.95
CA HIS A 84 -1.10 -1.35 6.27
C HIS A 84 -0.16 -0.87 5.18
N LEU A 85 -0.09 0.44 4.97
CA LEU A 85 0.86 1.09 4.08
C LEU A 85 1.69 2.09 4.89
N GLY A 86 3.00 2.00 4.76
CA GLY A 86 3.93 3.03 5.22
C GLY A 86 4.40 3.86 4.03
N LEU A 87 4.27 5.19 4.12
CA LEU A 87 4.84 6.11 3.14
C LEU A 87 5.93 6.95 3.79
N TYR A 88 7.10 6.96 3.15
CA TYR A 88 8.33 7.55 3.67
C TYR A 88 8.94 8.53 2.66
N SER A 89 9.57 9.59 3.15
CA SER A 89 10.52 10.40 2.37
C SER A 89 11.71 10.73 3.27
N GLY A 90 12.87 10.13 2.96
CA GLY A 90 13.98 10.06 3.91
C GLY A 90 13.56 9.38 5.22
N ASP A 91 13.86 10.02 6.35
CA ASP A 91 13.52 9.53 7.69
C ASP A 91 12.10 9.90 8.16
N ILE A 92 11.32 10.61 7.31
CA ILE A 92 9.98 11.09 7.67
C ILE A 92 8.93 10.05 7.28
N VAL A 93 8.09 9.68 8.25
CA VAL A 93 6.92 8.82 8.07
C VAL A 93 5.68 9.69 7.92
N PHE A 94 4.97 9.58 6.79
CA PHE A 94 3.76 10.37 6.51
C PHE A 94 2.47 9.74 7.05
N GLY A 95 2.57 8.50 7.55
CA GLY A 95 1.54 7.84 8.34
C GLY A 95 1.47 6.34 8.04
N PRO A 96 1.01 5.53 9.00
CA PRO A 96 0.46 4.23 8.68
C PRO A 96 -0.94 4.43 8.10
N TYR A 97 -1.15 4.11 6.83
CA TYR A 97 -2.48 4.06 6.23
C TYR A 97 -3.01 2.63 6.35
N GLN A 98 -4.27 2.46 6.70
CA GLN A 98 -4.91 1.15 6.76
C GLN A 98 -5.86 0.99 5.57
N ALA A 99 -5.72 -0.14 4.87
CA ALA A 99 -6.67 -0.57 3.84
C ALA A 99 -7.64 -1.61 4.42
N GLU A 100 -8.56 -2.12 3.59
CA GLU A 100 -9.43 -3.23 3.98
C GLU A 100 -8.60 -4.48 4.25
N ASP A 101 -9.08 -5.30 5.19
CA ASP A 101 -8.46 -6.58 5.49
C ASP A 101 -8.53 -7.52 4.29
N VAL A 102 -7.45 -8.25 4.08
CA VAL A 102 -7.35 -9.26 3.04
C VAL A 102 -7.73 -10.62 3.61
N ILE A 103 -8.66 -11.30 2.95
CA ILE A 103 -9.03 -12.68 3.27
C ILE A 103 -8.25 -13.60 2.36
N ILE A 104 -7.45 -14.50 2.95
CA ILE A 104 -6.80 -15.61 2.25
C ILE A 104 -7.61 -16.88 2.48
N SER A 105 -7.98 -17.55 1.39
CA SER A 105 -8.76 -18.79 1.40
C SER A 105 -8.22 -19.79 0.37
N THR A 106 -8.78 -21.00 0.38
CA THR A 106 -8.44 -22.07 -0.56
C THR A 106 -8.76 -21.71 -2.00
#